data_AF-A0A359I8D2-F1
#
_entry.id   AF-A0A359I8D2-F1
#
_cell.length_a   1.000
_cell.length_b   1.000
_cell.length_c   1.000
_cell.angle_alpha   90.00
_cell.angle_beta   90.00
_cell.angle_gamma   90.00
#
_symmetry.space_group_name_H-M   'P 1'
#
loop_
_entity.id
_entity.type
_entity.pdbx_description
1 polymer ?
#
loop_
_entity_poly.entity_id
_entity_poly.type
_entity_poly.pdbx_seq_one_letter_code
_entity_poly.pdbx_strand_id
1 'polypeptide(L)' 'MNNMVHYYVMQATREAVEYLRNGGREFYTRKESRDGELTVRFLATPEYVEKMRNRPFLKGIEITRKA' A
#
# COMPACT_ATOMS: atom_id res chain seq x y z
N MET A 1 18.48 1.65 13.78
CA MET A 1 17.83 1.78 12.45
C MET A 1 16.65 2.72 12.63
N ASN A 2 16.61 3.85 11.92
CA ASN A 2 15.45 4.74 11.99
C ASN A 2 14.27 4.01 11.35
N ASN A 3 13.34 3.52 12.18
CA ASN A 3 12.02 3.00 11.80
C ASN A 3 11.11 4.13 11.29
N MET A 4 11.61 4.95 10.36
CA MET A 4 10.83 6.08 9.86
C MET A 4 9.72 5.53 8.97
N VAL A 5 8.51 5.63 9.48
CA VAL A 5 7.30 5.23 8.77
C VAL A 5 6.98 6.31 7.74
N HIS A 6 6.61 5.88 6.54
CA HIS A 6 6.16 6.77 5.48
C HIS A 6 4.74 6.45 5.07
N TYR A 7 4.12 7.45 4.47
CA TYR A 7 2.80 7.34 3.89
C TYR A 7 2.91 6.85 2.45
N TYR A 8 2.19 5.78 2.14
CA TYR A 8 2.18 5.13 0.83
C TYR A 8 0.76 5.07 0.29
N VAL A 9 0.67 5.13 -1.04
CA VAL A 9 -0.57 4.97 -1.80
C VAL A 9 -0.36 3.92 -2.87
N MET A 10 -1.37 3.08 -3.11
CA MET A 10 -1.37 2.10 -4.20
C MET A 10 -2.80 1.86 -4.69
N GLN A 11 -2.95 1.18 -5.83
CA GLN A 11 -4.26 0.74 -6.31
C GLN A 11 -4.91 -0.23 -5.31
N ALA A 12 -6.23 -0.09 -5.10
CA ALA A 12 -6.99 -0.96 -4.21
C ALA A 12 -7.36 -2.29 -4.88
N THR A 13 -6.39 -3.21 -4.96
CA THR A 13 -6.69 -4.60 -5.34
C THR A 13 -7.00 -5.44 -4.10
N ARG A 14 -7.68 -6.58 -4.31
CA ARG A 14 -8.02 -7.51 -3.24
C ARG A 14 -6.75 -8.01 -2.53
N GLU A 15 -5.77 -8.41 -3.32
CA GLU A 15 -4.50 -8.99 -2.87
C GLU A 15 -3.70 -7.99 -2.01
N ALA A 16 -3.71 -6.72 -2.41
CA ALA A 16 -2.99 -5.67 -1.69
C ALA A 16 -3.65 -5.36 -0.33
N VAL A 17 -4.98 -5.36 -0.28
CA VAL A 17 -5.77 -5.21 0.95
C VAL A 17 -5.59 -6.40 1.89
N GLU A 18 -5.65 -7.62 1.36
CA GLU A 18 -5.44 -8.86 2.13
C GLU A 18 -4.00 -8.91 2.68
N TYR A 19 -3.00 -8.49 1.91
CA TYR A 19 -1.62 -8.42 2.38
C TYR A 19 -1.45 -7.46 3.56
N LEU A 20 -2.04 -6.26 3.49
CA LEU A 20 -1.98 -5.28 4.59
C LEU A 20 -2.71 -5.78 5.83
N ARG A 21 -3.89 -6.39 5.66
CA ARG A 21 -4.67 -6.96 6.76
C ARG A 21 -3.90 -8.08 7.46
N ASN A 22 -3.32 -9.02 6.71
CA ASN A 22 -2.53 -10.13 7.26
C ASN A 22 -1.23 -9.65 7.90
N GLY A 23 -0.67 -8.54 7.41
CA GLY A 23 0.50 -7.87 8.00
C GLY A 23 0.20 -7.01 9.23
N GLY A 24 -1.05 -6.97 9.70
CA GLY A 24 -1.47 -6.15 10.84
C GLY A 24 -1.33 -4.64 10.59
N ARG A 25 -1.42 -4.20 9.34
CA ARG A 25 -1.29 -2.79 8.97
C ARG A 25 -2.65 -2.13 8.91
N GLU A 26 -2.73 -0.95 9.51
CA GLU A 26 -3.86 -0.06 9.32
C GLU A 26 -3.78 0.57 7.93
N PHE A 27 -4.93 0.63 7.26
CA PHE A 27 -5.08 1.26 5.96
C PHE A 27 -6.51 1.75 5.79
N TYR A 28 -6.70 2.66 4.84
CA TYR A 28 -8.03 3.07 4.40
C TYR A 28 -8.07 3.19 2.88
N THR A 29 -9.27 3.01 2.34
CA THR A 29 -9.52 3.15 0.91
C THR A 29 -10.07 4.53 0.62
N ARG A 30 -9.62 5.14 -0.48
CA ARG A 30 -10.14 6.44 -0.93
C ARG A 30 -10.29 6.48 -2.46
N LYS A 31 -11.40 7.06 -2.91
CA LYS A 31 -11.59 7.55 -4.27
C LYS A 31 -11.41 9.06 -4.28
N GLU A 32 -10.62 9.59 -5.21
CA GLU A 32 -10.41 11.03 -5.35
C GLU A 32 -11.57 11.71 -6.09
N SER A 33 -12.29 10.97 -6.92
CA SER A 33 -13.45 11.42 -7.68
C SER A 33 -14.45 10.27 -7.87
N ARG A 34 -15.66 10.57 -8.35
CA ARG A 34 -16.71 9.57 -8.59
C ARG A 34 -16.24 8.45 -9.52
N ASP A 35 -15.58 8.83 -10.61
CA ASP A 35 -15.04 7.94 -11.65
C ASP A 35 -13.56 7.59 -11.44
N GLY A 36 -12.96 8.10 -10.36
CA GLY A 36 -11.56 7.84 -10.03
C GLY A 36 -11.33 6.43 -9.53
N GLU A 37 -10.10 5.96 -9.70
CA GLU A 37 -9.69 4.65 -9.20
C GLU A 37 -9.73 4.61 -7.66
N LEU A 38 -10.13 3.45 -7.13
CA LEU A 38 -10.05 3.20 -5.70
C LEU A 38 -8.58 2.96 -5.33
N THR A 39 -8.09 3.72 -4.37
CA THR A 39 -6.72 3.61 -3.86
C THR A 39 -6.72 3.15 -2.41
N VAL A 40 -5.67 2.43 -2.00
CA VAL A 40 -5.38 2.12 -0.59
C VAL A 40 -4.26 3.03 -0.12
N ARG A 41 -4.43 3.58 1.07
CA ARG A 41 -3.45 4.44 1.74
C ARG A 41 -3.05 3.83 3.06
N PHE A 42 -1.75 3.74 3.32
CA PHE A 42 -1.22 3.03 4.48
C PHE A 42 0.11 3.61 4.95
N LEU A 43 0.43 3.34 6.21
CA LEU A 43 1.69 3.70 6.84
C LEU A 43 2.58 2.46 6.94
N ALA A 44 3.80 2.55 6.42
CA ALA A 44 4.75 1.43 6.44
C ALA A 44 6.21 1.92 6.47
N THR A 45 7.13 1.04 6.84
CA THR A 45 8.56 1.29 6.64
C THR A 45 8.96 0.98 5.19
N PRO A 46 10.07 1.57 4.68
CA PRO A 46 10.61 1.21 3.36
C PRO A 46 10.82 -0.30 3.19
N GLU A 47 11.34 -0.97 4.21
CA GLU A 47 11.59 -2.42 4.18
C GLU A 47 10.30 -3.24 4.02
N TYR A 48 9.21 -2.81 4.66
CA TYR A 48 7.92 -3.48 4.48
C TYR A 48 7.42 -3.35 3.04
N VAL A 49 7.54 -2.15 2.46
CA VAL A 49 7.14 -1.90 1.07
C VAL A 49 8.03 -2.64 0.08
N GLU A 50 9.33 -2.75 0.34
CA GLU A 50 10.24 -3.55 -0.49
C GLU A 50 9.84 -5.03 -0.50
N LYS A 51 9.56 -5.62 0.67
CA LYS A 51 9.03 -6.98 0.78
C LYS A 51 7.71 -7.14 0.01
N MET A 52 6.87 -6.12 0.04
CA MET A 52 5.58 -6.10 -0.64
C MET A 52 5.76 -6.09 -2.17
N ARG A 53 6.65 -5.25 -2.72
CA ARG A 53 6.96 -5.21 -4.16
C ARG A 53 7.52 -6.51 -4.70
N ASN A 54 8.23 -7.27 -3.86
CA ASN A 54 8.80 -8.56 -4.22
C ASN A 54 7.80 -9.72 -4.16
N ARG A 55 6.53 -9.49 -3.80
CA ARG A 55 5.50 -10.53 -3.81
C ARG A 55 4.99 -10.77 -5.23
N PRO A 56 4.98 -12.02 -5.73
CA PRO A 56 4.51 -12.33 -7.08
C PRO A 56 3.09 -11.82 -7.38
N PHE A 57 2.19 -11.92 -6.40
CA PHE A 57 0.79 -11.49 -6.51
C PHE A 57 0.57 -9.98 -6.34
N LEU A 58 1.62 -9.21 -6.03
CA LEU A 58 1.59 -7.75 -6.01
C LEU A 58 2.45 -7.16 -7.14
N LYS A 59 3.01 -8.02 -8.00
CA LYS A 59 3.84 -7.61 -9.12
C LYS A 59 2.99 -6.82 -10.12
N GLY A 60 3.34 -5.55 -10.32
CA GLY A 60 2.61 -4.63 -11.20
C GLY A 60 1.69 -3.66 -10.47
N ILE A 61 1.49 -3.80 -9.16
CA ILE A 61 0.79 -2.79 -8.37
C ILE A 61 1.79 -1.67 -8.06
N GLU A 62 1.53 -0.48 -8.61
CA GLU A 62 2.34 0.68 -8.28
C GLU A 62 2.08 1.11 -6.83
N ILE A 63 3.17 1.21 -6.05
CA ILE A 63 3.16 1.76 -4.71
C ILE A 63 3.94 3.07 -4.76
N THR A 64 3.32 4.19 -4.42
CA THR A 64 3.94 5.51 -4.44
C THR A 64 4.13 6.00 -3.01
N ARG A 65 5.35 6.41 -2.65
CA ARG A 65 5.59 7.15 -1.41
C ARG A 65 5.05 8.57 -1.58
N LYS A 66 4.26 9.03 -0.62
CA LYS A 66 3.81 10.43 -0.53
C LYS A 66 4.71 11.19 0.44
N ALA A 67 4.89 12.48 0.16
CA ALA A 67 5.67 13.42 0.97
C ALA A 67 4.93 13.76 2.27
#